data_AF-A0A4U1JII4-F1
#
_entry.id   AF-A0A4U1JII4-F1
#
_cell.length_a   1.000
_cell.length_b   1.000
_cell.length_c   1.000
_cell.angle_alpha   90.00
_cell.angle_beta   90.00
_cell.angle_gamma   90.00
#
_symmetry.space_group_name_H-M   'P 1'
#
loop_
_entity.id
_entity.type
_entity.pdbx_description
1 polymer ?
#
loop_
_entity_poly.entity_id
_entity_poly.type
_entity_poly.pdbx_seq_one_letter_code
_entity_poly.pdbx_strand_id
1 'polypeptide(L)'
;MDHTIWLGSENPAGTGSCNANTLNDPSKCKPCTQVTACLNTCELCEVCIGKPDLPPGCVEQVCPPGVQKCGLPGQAPCPLGESCITGCCQDNPQ
;
A
#
# COMPACT_ATOMS: atom_id res chain seq x y z
N MET A 1 12.17 -12.80 16.78
CA MET A 1 12.20 -13.55 15.51
C MET A 1 13.63 -13.54 15.06
N ASP A 2 14.31 -14.67 15.18
CA ASP A 2 15.77 -14.72 15.00
C ASP A 2 16.15 -15.00 13.53
N HIS A 3 15.18 -14.95 12.62
CA HIS A 3 15.34 -15.19 11.20
C HIS A 3 14.25 -14.48 10.37
N THR A 4 14.54 -14.28 9.09
CA THR A 4 13.65 -13.65 8.10
C THR A 4 12.92 -14.70 7.26
N ILE A 5 11.67 -14.40 6.88
CA ILE A 5 10.76 -15.34 6.21
C ILE A 5 10.22 -14.76 4.89
N TRP A 6 9.90 -15.63 3.94
CA TRP A 6 9.29 -15.26 2.65
C TRP A 6 7.75 -15.38 2.72
N LEU A 7 7.06 -14.24 2.70
CA LEU A 7 5.58 -14.18 2.73
C LEU A 7 4.90 -14.79 1.50
N GLY A 8 5.59 -14.87 0.36
CA GLY A 8 5.08 -15.57 -0.83
C GLY A 8 5.34 -17.08 -0.82
N SER A 9 5.60 -17.70 0.34
CA SER A 9 5.86 -19.14 0.38
C SER A 9 4.61 -19.91 0.00
N GLU A 10 4.79 -20.95 -0.81
CA GLU A 10 3.72 -21.84 -1.27
C GLU A 10 3.96 -23.27 -0.78
N ASN A 11 2.85 -23.99 -0.60
CA ASN A 11 2.84 -25.44 -0.39
C ASN A 11 3.11 -26.20 -1.71
N PRO A 12 3.26 -27.54 -1.69
CA PRO A 12 3.52 -28.32 -2.92
C PRO A 12 2.42 -28.24 -3.99
N ALA A 13 1.22 -27.79 -3.63
CA ALA A 13 0.11 -27.58 -4.57
C ALA A 13 0.10 -26.17 -5.19
N GLY A 14 1.11 -25.33 -4.89
CA GLY A 14 1.20 -23.94 -5.38
C GLY A 14 0.26 -22.96 -4.66
N THR A 15 -0.31 -23.34 -3.52
CA THR A 15 -1.14 -22.44 -2.71
C THR A 15 -0.27 -21.72 -1.68
N GLY A 16 -0.45 -20.40 -1.54
CA GLY A 16 0.22 -19.60 -0.52
C GLY A 16 0.02 -20.17 0.89
N SER A 17 1.13 -20.47 1.57
CA SER A 17 1.17 -21.10 2.90
C SER A 17 1.61 -20.14 4.01
N CYS A 18 2.40 -19.11 3.68
CA CYS A 18 2.86 -18.10 4.63
C CYS A 18 1.98 -16.85 4.54
N ASN A 19 1.42 -16.42 5.66
CA ASN A 19 0.61 -15.20 5.75
C ASN A 19 0.67 -14.65 7.18
N ALA A 20 -0.02 -13.54 7.43
CA ALA A 20 -0.02 -12.85 8.73
C ALA A 20 -0.36 -13.77 9.94
N ASN A 21 -1.12 -14.84 9.72
CA ASN A 21 -1.51 -15.78 10.78
C ASN A 21 -0.53 -16.94 10.97
N THR A 22 0.40 -17.15 10.03
CA THR A 22 1.31 -18.32 10.01
C THR A 22 2.79 -17.94 10.06
N LEU A 23 3.11 -16.67 10.33
CA LEU A 23 4.48 -16.12 10.29
C LEU A 23 5.51 -16.88 11.14
N ASN A 24 5.08 -17.51 12.24
CA ASN A 24 5.94 -18.24 13.16
C ASN A 24 6.02 -19.74 12.84
N ASP A 25 5.36 -20.23 11.79
CA ASP A 25 5.34 -21.65 11.41
C ASP A 25 6.41 -21.92 10.33
N PRO A 26 7.56 -22.50 10.69
CA PRO A 26 8.64 -22.77 9.73
C PRO A 26 8.29 -23.83 8.69
N SER A 27 7.23 -24.62 8.91
CA SER A 27 6.73 -25.57 7.90
C SER A 27 5.93 -24.88 6.79
N LYS A 28 5.46 -23.66 7.05
CA LYS A 28 4.64 -22.86 6.13
C LYS A 28 5.40 -21.69 5.52
N CYS A 29 6.39 -21.16 6.23
CA CYS A 29 7.17 -20.01 5.83
C CYS A 29 8.61 -20.41 5.55
N LYS A 30 9.02 -20.36 4.27
CA LYS A 30 10.40 -20.63 3.87
C LYS A 30 11.31 -19.50 4.37
N PRO A 31 12.52 -19.80 4.85
CA PRO A 31 13.47 -18.76 5.21
C PRO A 31 13.87 -17.94 3.97
N CYS A 32 14.21 -16.67 4.17
CA CYS A 32 14.73 -15.80 3.12
C CYS A 32 15.96 -15.05 3.59
N THR A 33 16.83 -14.65 2.66
CA THR A 33 17.85 -13.62 2.92
C THR A 33 17.31 -12.30 2.39
N GLN A 34 17.14 -11.31 3.27
CA GLN A 34 16.66 -10.00 2.85
C GLN A 34 17.73 -9.24 2.07
N VAL A 35 17.34 -8.60 0.97
CA VAL A 35 18.18 -7.62 0.29
C VAL A 35 18.06 -6.31 1.06
N THR A 36 19.10 -5.98 1.84
CA THR A 36 19.07 -4.84 2.76
C THR A 36 18.84 -3.50 2.06
N ALA A 37 19.30 -3.37 0.81
CA ALA A 37 19.07 -2.19 -0.02
C ALA A 37 17.59 -1.98 -0.40
N CYS A 38 16.75 -3.02 -0.29
CA CYS A 38 15.31 -2.95 -0.58
C CYS A 38 14.47 -2.78 0.69
N LEU A 39 15.08 -2.67 1.87
CA LEU A 39 14.33 -2.47 3.10
C LEU A 39 13.69 -1.08 3.10
N ASN A 40 12.39 -1.04 3.43
CA ASN A 40 11.67 0.18 3.71
C ASN A 40 11.52 0.33 5.24
N THR A 41 11.76 1.54 5.75
CA THR A 41 11.65 1.93 7.16
C THR A 41 10.22 2.05 7.66
N CYS A 42 9.21 1.98 6.78
CA CYS A 42 7.81 2.24 7.06
C CYS A 42 7.60 3.66 7.60
N GLU A 43 7.80 4.63 6.72
CA GLU A 43 7.67 6.06 7.02
C GLU A 43 6.24 6.43 7.43
N LEU A 44 6.06 7.61 8.03
CA LEU A 44 4.82 8.02 8.73
C LEU A 44 3.53 7.80 7.93
N CYS A 45 3.57 8.04 6.61
CA CYS A 45 2.40 7.96 5.73
C CYS A 45 2.40 6.74 4.81
N GLU A 46 3.03 5.64 5.25
CA GLU A 46 3.04 4.36 4.53
C GLU A 46 2.17 3.31 5.24
N VAL A 47 1.49 2.50 4.43
CA VAL A 47 0.80 1.29 4.91
C VAL A 47 1.78 0.12 4.84
N CYS A 48 1.98 -0.55 5.96
CA CYS A 48 2.99 -1.61 6.09
C CYS A 48 2.40 -2.86 6.76
N ILE A 49 3.12 -3.97 6.65
CA ILE A 49 2.74 -5.21 7.33
C ILE A 49 2.78 -5.00 8.85
N GLY A 50 1.64 -5.25 9.51
CA GLY A 50 1.46 -5.00 10.94
C GLY A 50 1.08 -3.55 11.30
N LYS A 51 1.01 -2.64 10.32
CA LYS A 51 0.54 -1.26 10.46
C LYS A 51 -0.41 -0.91 9.30
N PRO A 52 -1.65 -1.43 9.31
CA PRO A 52 -2.58 -1.28 8.20
C PRO A 52 -3.23 0.11 8.11
N ASP A 53 -3.25 0.87 9.21
CA ASP A 53 -3.94 2.16 9.31
C ASP A 53 -2.97 3.34 9.20
N LEU A 54 -3.35 4.34 8.40
CA LEU A 54 -2.61 5.59 8.27
C LEU A 54 -2.97 6.57 9.41
N PRO A 55 -2.01 7.37 9.90
CA PRO A 55 -2.31 8.48 10.80
C PRO A 55 -3.28 9.50 10.16
N PRO A 56 -4.09 10.23 10.95
CA PRO A 56 -5.02 11.23 10.43
C PRO A 56 -4.40 12.31 9.54
N GLY A 57 -3.13 12.67 9.77
CA GLY A 57 -2.41 13.66 8.94
C GLY A 57 -1.96 13.15 7.57
N CYS A 58 -2.08 11.85 7.29
CA CYS A 58 -1.61 11.23 6.04
C CYS A 58 -2.71 11.05 4.99
N VAL A 59 -3.96 11.39 5.32
CA VAL A 59 -5.12 11.25 4.41
C VAL A 59 -5.58 12.59 3.83
N GLU A 60 -4.84 13.68 4.08
CA GLU A 60 -5.22 15.00 3.59
C GLU A 60 -4.83 15.17 2.12
N GLN A 61 -5.83 15.21 1.24
CA GLN A 61 -5.60 15.59 -0.16
C GLN A 61 -5.35 17.09 -0.28
N VAL A 62 -4.27 17.45 -0.96
CA VAL A 62 -3.88 18.84 -1.23
C VAL A 62 -4.02 19.12 -2.71
N CYS A 63 -4.84 20.10 -3.06
CA CYS A 63 -5.01 20.58 -4.44
C CYS A 63 -4.66 22.07 -4.53
N PRO A 64 -4.24 22.56 -5.71
CA PRO A 64 -4.08 23.99 -5.94
C PRO A 64 -5.39 24.76 -5.61
N PRO A 65 -5.29 26.06 -5.26
CA PRO A 65 -6.47 26.87 -4.99
C PRO A 65 -7.48 26.83 -6.14
N GLY A 66 -8.74 26.54 -5.83
CA GLY A 66 -9.82 26.44 -6.82
C GLY A 66 -9.92 25.11 -7.56
N VAL A 67 -8.98 24.17 -7.35
CA VAL A 67 -9.03 22.84 -7.97
C VAL A 67 -9.84 21.87 -7.10
N GLN A 68 -10.77 21.15 -7.73
CA GLN A 68 -11.63 20.18 -7.06
C GLN A 68 -10.83 18.96 -6.57
N LYS A 69 -11.09 18.53 -5.32
CA LYS A 69 -10.65 17.23 -4.79
C LYS A 69 -11.52 16.10 -5.34
N CYS A 70 -10.92 14.96 -5.66
CA CYS A 70 -11.61 13.82 -6.24
C CYS A 70 -11.02 12.48 -5.78
N GLY A 71 -11.77 11.40 -5.97
CA GLY A 71 -11.30 10.02 -5.78
C GLY A 71 -11.48 9.43 -4.38
N LEU A 72 -11.87 10.22 -3.37
CA LEU A 72 -12.26 9.69 -2.04
C LEU A 72 -13.78 9.52 -1.89
N PRO A 73 -14.24 8.62 -0.99
CA PRO A 73 -15.66 8.49 -0.66
C PRO A 73 -16.29 9.83 -0.27
N GLY A 74 -17.44 10.14 -0.87
CA GLY A 74 -18.18 11.39 -0.62
C GLY A 74 -17.74 12.58 -1.49
N GLN A 75 -16.70 12.45 -2.31
CA GLN A 75 -16.30 13.50 -3.25
C GLN A 75 -17.05 13.39 -4.59
N ALA A 76 -17.35 14.53 -5.19
CA ALA A 76 -17.97 14.59 -6.51
C ALA A 76 -16.99 14.10 -7.60
N PRO A 77 -17.48 13.53 -8.71
CA PRO A 77 -16.66 13.23 -9.87
C PRO A 77 -16.11 14.53 -10.49
N CYS A 78 -14.99 14.43 -11.21
CA CYS A 78 -14.41 15.59 -11.90
C CYS A 78 -15.35 16.12 -13.01
N PRO A 79 -15.28 17.43 -13.31
CA PRO A 79 -15.95 18.03 -14.45
C PRO A 79 -15.64 17.31 -15.78
N LEU A 80 -16.53 17.50 -16.75
CA LEU A 80 -16.30 16.99 -18.10
C LEU A 80 -15.02 17.61 -18.69
N GLY A 81 -14.13 16.78 -19.21
CA GLY A 81 -12.85 17.22 -19.78
C GLY A 81 -11.68 17.15 -18.79
N GLU A 82 -11.91 16.72 -17.55
CA GLU A 82 -10.88 16.55 -16.53
C GLU A 82 -10.77 15.08 -16.07
N SER A 83 -9.61 14.70 -15.53
CA SER A 83 -9.34 13.40 -14.91
C SER A 83 -8.88 13.58 -13.47
N CYS A 84 -9.20 12.59 -12.62
CA CYS A 84 -8.74 12.58 -11.24
C CYS A 84 -7.29 12.08 -11.15
N ILE A 85 -6.34 12.99 -10.96
CA ILE A 85 -4.91 12.69 -10.90
C ILE A 85 -4.41 13.08 -9.52
N THR A 86 -3.84 12.10 -8.80
CA THR A 86 -3.30 12.27 -7.43
C THR A 86 -4.30 12.92 -6.46
N GLY A 87 -5.60 12.73 -6.67
CA GLY A 87 -6.66 13.27 -5.81
C GLY A 87 -7.17 14.66 -6.18
N CYS A 88 -6.72 15.24 -7.30
CA CYS A 88 -7.17 16.53 -7.81
C CYS A 88 -7.66 16.40 -9.25
N CYS A 89 -8.70 17.14 -9.61
CA CYS A 89 -9.14 17.19 -10.99
C CYS A 89 -8.14 18.01 -11.83
N GLN A 90 -7.70 17.45 -12.95
CA GLN A 90 -6.75 18.05 -13.86
C GLN A 90 -7.28 17.96 -15.28
N ASP A 91 -7.05 18.98 -16.09
CA ASP A 91 -7.42 18.98 -17.51
C ASP A 91 -6.85 17.76 -18.23
N ASN A 92 -7.69 17.12 -19.04
CA ASN A 92 -7.22 16.05 -19.90
C ASN A 92 -6.27 16.62 -20.96
N PRO A 93 -5.22 15.87 -21.35
CA PRO A 93 -4.38 16.26 -22.48
C PRO A 93 -5.26 16.51 -23.72
N GLN A 94 -5.03 17.65 -24.39
CA GLN A 94 -5.68 17.99 -25.66
C GLN A 94 -5.03 17.30 -26.86
#